data_AF-A0A948H0W6-F1
#
_entry.id   AF-A0A948H0W6-F1
#
_cell.length_a   1.000
_cell.length_b   1.000
_cell.length_c   1.000
_cell.angle_alpha   90.00
_cell.angle_beta   90.00
_cell.angle_gamma   90.00
#
_symmetry.space_group_name_H-M   'P 1'
#
loop_
_entity.id
_entity.type
_entity.pdbx_description
1 polymer ?
#
loop_
_entity_poly.entity_id
_entity_poly.type
_entity_poly.pdbx_seq_one_letter_code
_entity_poly.pdbx_strand_id
1 'polypeptide(L)'
;TTFNHSVDYKYIYAPPLIKTKYLYGGEGYFFNNTFSFIEYFLNCFLNLNEHLTSLYTFLTFLFMIFGSFVILFFKDFRKNLEKEVWIFFISYIVVFFAVSAFYSPLIASRTVVSAIPILLVFLFAKAIYYISKLISRALIFGVSLLIALSFIIFCPHNNIRDYASYKPLFDYVEKLPKNALLAGTIRTLEPVPFFSHRPVFYMTVYSTMPTNGDFYNEVEKRKRQLLEALYGDSLEAIKSLVKSYGITHMVIEKKYFGSDFLNNLRDPTVHGLYIGLIKEIINKNKKRSFPVLGLTEISDFNYRDIVVVDAKKILNYIEK
;
A
#
# COMPACT_ATOMS: atom_id res chain seq x y z
N THR A 1 33.01 -2.02 5.46
CA THR A 1 32.54 -0.80 4.76
C THR A 1 31.05 -0.64 5.03
N THR A 2 30.71 0.11 6.07
CA THR A 2 29.32 0.41 6.46
C THR A 2 28.75 1.46 5.52
N PHE A 3 27.95 1.03 4.55
CA PHE A 3 27.19 1.94 3.68
C PHE A 3 26.10 2.62 4.49
N ASN A 4 26.38 3.84 4.92
CA ASN A 4 25.44 4.72 5.59
C ASN A 4 24.56 5.38 4.50
N HIS A 5 23.58 4.64 3.97
CA HIS A 5 22.57 5.21 3.08
C HIS A 5 21.50 5.93 3.90
N SER A 6 21.80 7.16 4.32
CA SER A 6 20.75 8.13 4.65
C SER A 6 20.04 8.49 3.34
N VAL A 7 19.03 7.70 2.96
CA VAL A 7 18.13 8.05 1.87
C VAL A 7 17.41 9.34 2.29
N ASP A 8 17.73 10.45 1.63
CA ASP A 8 17.08 11.73 1.86
C ASP A 8 15.65 11.66 1.31
N TYR A 9 14.69 11.36 2.19
CA TYR A 9 13.27 11.27 1.87
C TYR A 9 12.63 12.61 1.46
N LYS A 10 13.42 13.69 1.32
CA LYS A 10 12.94 15.03 0.92
C LYS A 10 12.22 15.09 -0.44
N TYR A 11 12.35 14.09 -1.29
CA TYR A 11 11.72 14.08 -2.63
C TYR A 11 10.55 13.11 -2.78
N ILE A 12 10.16 12.38 -1.72
CA ILE A 12 8.87 11.66 -1.70
C ILE A 12 7.79 12.60 -1.13
N TYR A 13 7.72 13.80 -1.68
CA TYR A 13 6.53 14.63 -1.55
C TYR A 13 5.52 14.14 -2.59
N ALA A 14 4.71 13.16 -2.20
CA ALA A 14 3.32 13.23 -2.64
C ALA A 14 2.82 14.59 -2.11
N PRO A 15 2.34 15.52 -2.96
CA PRO A 15 1.85 16.80 -2.50
C PRO A 15 0.86 16.59 -1.34
N PRO A 16 0.72 17.55 -0.41
CA PRO A 16 -0.28 17.52 0.66
C PRO A 16 -1.70 17.73 0.09
N LEU A 17 -2.02 17.05 -1.01
CA LEU A 17 -3.34 16.88 -1.55
C LEU A 17 -3.85 15.62 -0.90
N ILE A 18 -4.66 15.81 0.15
CA ILE A 18 -5.72 14.92 0.64
C ILE A 18 -5.90 15.19 2.16
N LYS A 19 -6.59 16.30 2.48
CA LYS A 19 -7.53 16.27 3.62
C LYS A 19 -8.74 15.44 3.16
N THR A 20 -8.61 14.13 3.03
CA THR A 20 -9.77 13.26 2.79
C THR A 20 -10.53 13.12 4.09
N LYS A 21 -11.40 14.09 4.33
CA LYS A 21 -12.53 13.90 5.23
C LYS A 21 -13.54 12.85 4.69
N TYR A 22 -13.25 12.24 3.54
CA TYR A 22 -14.20 11.49 2.70
C TYR A 22 -13.59 10.26 2.01
N LEU A 23 -12.64 9.53 2.62
CA LEU A 23 -12.04 8.40 1.90
C LEU A 23 -13.04 7.28 1.56
N TYR A 24 -14.21 7.20 2.21
CA TYR A 24 -15.27 6.23 1.87
C TYR A 24 -16.67 6.70 2.29
N GLY A 25 -16.95 8.00 2.14
CA GLY A 25 -18.25 8.60 2.44
C GLY A 25 -18.95 9.07 1.17
N GLY A 26 -19.40 8.12 0.33
CA GLY A 26 -20.62 8.20 -0.49
C GLY A 26 -20.87 9.35 -1.49
N GLU A 27 -20.06 10.39 -1.58
CA GLU A 27 -20.24 11.44 -2.59
C GLU A 27 -19.26 11.22 -3.75
N GLY A 28 -19.81 10.95 -4.93
CA GLY A 28 -19.05 10.60 -6.14
C GLY A 28 -17.91 11.57 -6.40
N TYR A 29 -16.68 11.05 -6.41
CA TYR A 29 -15.44 11.78 -6.69
C TYR A 29 -15.44 12.52 -8.03
N PHE A 30 -16.34 12.15 -8.96
CA PHE A 30 -16.39 12.70 -10.31
C PHE A 30 -16.68 14.21 -10.36
N PHE A 31 -17.28 14.80 -9.31
CA PHE A 31 -17.72 16.21 -9.34
C PHE A 31 -17.08 17.14 -8.30
N ASN A 32 -16.27 16.62 -7.38
CA ASN A 32 -15.62 17.45 -6.36
C ASN A 32 -14.20 17.87 -6.79
N ASN A 33 -14.11 18.82 -7.72
CA ASN A 33 -13.05 19.80 -8.08
C ASN A 33 -11.58 19.71 -7.56
N THR A 34 -11.08 18.59 -7.07
CA THR A 34 -9.74 18.53 -6.44
C THR A 34 -8.64 18.06 -7.38
N PHE A 35 -8.97 17.40 -8.48
CA PHE A 35 -8.00 17.01 -9.49
C PHE A 35 -8.33 17.67 -10.82
N SER A 36 -7.31 18.22 -11.48
CA SER A 36 -7.42 18.52 -12.90
C SER A 36 -7.66 17.23 -13.67
N PHE A 37 -8.30 17.33 -14.85
CA PHE A 37 -8.46 16.18 -15.75
C PHE A 37 -7.13 15.48 -16.04
N ILE A 38 -6.04 16.25 -16.16
CA ILE A 38 -4.69 15.73 -16.40
C ILE A 38 -4.21 14.89 -15.22
N GLU A 39 -4.35 15.37 -13.98
CA GLU A 39 -3.94 14.60 -12.80
C GLU A 39 -4.80 13.35 -12.63
N TYR A 40 -6.10 13.44 -12.90
CA TYR A 40 -6.98 12.27 -12.87
C TYR A 40 -6.53 11.23 -13.90
N PHE A 41 -6.25 11.65 -15.13
CA PHE A 41 -5.81 10.76 -16.19
C PHE A 41 -4.44 10.14 -15.88
N LEU A 42 -3.45 10.96 -15.51
CA LEU A 42 -2.10 10.49 -15.20
C LEU A 42 -2.07 9.59 -13.96
N ASN A 43 -2.76 9.97 -12.89
CA ASN A 43 -2.67 9.26 -11.62
C ASN A 43 -3.67 8.11 -11.52
N CYS A 44 -4.89 8.24 -12.01
CA CYS A 44 -5.91 7.20 -11.86
C CYS A 44 -6.06 6.33 -13.11
N PHE A 45 -5.96 6.89 -14.32
CA PHE A 45 -6.12 6.09 -15.53
C PHE A 45 -4.81 5.40 -15.95
N LEU A 46 -3.67 6.10 -15.90
CA LEU A 46 -2.35 5.51 -16.17
C LEU A 46 -1.70 4.84 -14.94
N ASN A 47 -2.33 4.98 -13.77
CA ASN A 47 -1.85 4.51 -12.46
C ASN A 47 -0.42 4.96 -12.09
N LEU A 48 -0.01 6.17 -12.49
CA LEU A 48 1.36 6.65 -12.24
C LEU A 48 1.64 6.94 -10.75
N ASN A 49 0.60 7.12 -9.92
CA ASN A 49 0.71 7.46 -8.50
C ASN A 49 0.97 6.25 -7.59
N GLU A 50 0.53 5.04 -7.96
CA GLU A 50 0.76 3.84 -7.16
C GLU A 50 2.09 3.17 -7.50
N HIS A 51 2.53 3.30 -8.75
CA HIS A 51 3.77 2.70 -9.26
C HIS A 51 4.86 3.75 -9.44
N LEU A 52 5.05 4.63 -8.46
CA LEU A 52 6.06 5.70 -8.38
C LEU A 52 7.52 5.25 -8.57
N THR A 53 7.78 3.99 -8.89
CA THR A 53 9.06 3.60 -9.47
C THR A 53 9.30 4.44 -10.72
N SER A 54 10.42 5.15 -10.75
CA SER A 54 10.85 5.93 -11.92
C SER A 54 10.83 5.10 -13.21
N LEU A 55 11.07 3.79 -13.09
CA LEU A 55 11.06 2.84 -14.20
C LEU A 55 9.66 2.63 -14.82
N TYR A 56 8.62 2.33 -14.05
CA TYR A 56 7.26 2.12 -14.59
C TYR A 56 6.77 3.36 -15.34
N THR A 57 6.92 4.53 -14.72
CA THR A 57 6.55 5.82 -15.32
C THR A 57 7.33 6.05 -16.61
N PHE A 58 8.67 5.92 -16.56
CA PHE A 58 9.52 6.10 -17.73
C PHE A 58 9.13 5.19 -18.89
N LEU A 59 8.89 3.90 -18.64
CA LEU A 59 8.54 2.93 -19.67
C LEU A 59 7.16 3.16 -20.25
N THR A 60 6.19 3.51 -19.40
CA THR A 60 4.84 3.85 -19.85
C THR A 60 4.93 5.02 -20.83
N PHE A 61 5.68 6.07 -20.50
CA PHE A 61 5.90 7.19 -21.41
C PHE A 61 6.69 6.80 -22.67
N LEU A 62 7.76 6.02 -22.54
CA LEU A 62 8.57 5.55 -23.66
C LEU A 62 7.72 4.77 -24.67
N PHE A 63 6.93 3.81 -24.19
CA PHE A 63 6.05 3.01 -25.03
C PHE A 63 4.89 3.82 -25.59
N MET A 64 4.33 4.79 -24.86
CA MET A 64 3.31 5.69 -25.40
C MET A 64 3.88 6.56 -26.54
N ILE A 65 5.06 7.14 -26.37
CA ILE A 65 5.73 7.95 -27.41
C ILE A 65 6.03 7.08 -28.63
N PHE A 66 6.63 5.91 -28.42
CA PHE A 66 6.97 4.99 -29.50
C PHE A 66 5.73 4.45 -30.22
N GLY A 67 4.70 4.03 -29.48
CA GLY A 67 3.43 3.60 -30.04
C GLY A 67 2.74 4.70 -30.83
N SER A 68 2.75 5.94 -30.33
CA SER A 68 2.20 7.11 -31.04
C SER A 68 2.97 7.39 -32.34
N PHE A 69 4.30 7.34 -32.30
CA PHE A 69 5.13 7.46 -33.50
C PHE A 69 4.75 6.40 -34.54
N VAL A 70 4.67 5.14 -34.15
CA VAL A 70 4.33 4.05 -35.08
C VAL A 70 2.93 4.24 -35.67
N ILE A 71 1.94 4.62 -34.87
CA ILE A 71 0.58 4.89 -35.33
C ILE A 71 0.53 6.03 -36.35
N LEU A 72 1.32 7.09 -36.14
CA LEU A 72 1.35 8.27 -37.02
C LEU A 72 2.05 7.98 -38.35
N PHE A 73 3.17 7.24 -38.34
CA PHE A 73 4.00 7.03 -39.53
C PHE A 73 3.60 5.79 -40.34
N PHE A 74 2.97 4.79 -39.74
CA PHE A 74 2.56 3.55 -40.42
C PHE A 74 1.03 3.45 -40.51
N LYS A 75 0.42 4.06 -41.53
CA LYS A 75 -1.04 4.07 -41.72
C LYS A 75 -1.68 2.67 -41.68
N ASP A 76 -0.97 1.66 -42.15
CA ASP A 76 -1.42 0.26 -42.14
C ASP A 76 -1.37 -0.37 -40.75
N PHE A 77 -0.59 0.17 -39.83
CA PHE A 77 -0.49 -0.33 -38.46
C PHE A 77 -1.87 -0.27 -37.77
N ARG A 78 -2.58 0.86 -37.91
CA ARG A 78 -3.92 1.07 -37.32
C ARG A 78 -4.96 0.11 -37.89
N LYS A 79 -4.93 -0.12 -39.21
CA LYS A 79 -5.90 -1.01 -39.89
C LYS A 79 -5.71 -2.47 -39.53
N ASN A 80 -4.46 -2.88 -39.27
CA ASN A 80 -4.12 -4.28 -39.05
C ASN A 80 -4.10 -4.68 -37.57
N LEU A 81 -4.44 -3.79 -36.63
CA LEU A 81 -4.41 -4.18 -35.21
C LEU A 81 -5.53 -5.18 -35.00
N GLU A 82 -5.19 -6.31 -34.37
CA GLU A 82 -6.16 -7.37 -34.07
C GLU A 82 -7.37 -6.78 -33.35
N LYS A 83 -8.57 -7.19 -33.78
CA LYS A 83 -9.82 -6.64 -33.24
C LYS A 83 -9.91 -6.89 -31.73
N GLU A 84 -9.33 -7.99 -31.29
CA GLU A 84 -9.19 -8.47 -29.93
C GLU A 84 -8.46 -7.44 -29.05
N VAL A 85 -7.40 -6.79 -29.57
CA VAL A 85 -6.66 -5.75 -28.85
C VAL A 85 -7.52 -4.49 -28.67
N TRP A 86 -8.30 -4.12 -29.69
CA TRP A 86 -9.24 -3.00 -29.57
C TRP A 86 -10.38 -3.30 -28.61
N ILE A 87 -10.96 -4.50 -28.68
CA ILE A 87 -12.00 -4.95 -27.76
C ILE A 87 -11.46 -4.90 -26.33
N PHE A 88 -10.27 -5.46 -26.08
CA PHE A 88 -9.62 -5.40 -24.78
C PHE A 88 -9.46 -3.96 -24.27
N PHE A 89 -8.99 -3.03 -25.11
CA PHE A 89 -8.79 -1.63 -24.71
C PHE A 89 -10.11 -0.89 -24.46
N ILE A 90 -11.14 -1.12 -25.28
CA ILE A 90 -12.46 -0.51 -25.08
C ILE A 90 -13.10 -1.06 -23.81
N SER A 91 -13.05 -2.38 -23.60
CA SER A 91 -13.54 -3.03 -22.38
C SER A 91 -12.84 -2.45 -21.15
N TYR A 92 -11.54 -2.24 -21.22
CA TYR A 92 -10.76 -1.58 -20.17
C TYR A 92 -11.28 -0.17 -19.84
N ILE A 93 -11.47 0.67 -20.85
CA ILE A 93 -12.01 2.03 -20.68
C ILE A 93 -13.39 1.97 -20.02
N VAL A 94 -14.27 1.11 -20.54
CA VAL A 94 -15.65 0.96 -20.04
C VAL A 94 -15.64 0.50 -18.59
N VAL A 95 -14.85 -0.52 -18.24
CA VAL A 95 -14.74 -1.02 -16.87
C VAL A 95 -14.19 0.05 -15.94
N PHE A 96 -13.14 0.78 -16.35
CA PHE A 96 -12.57 1.85 -15.53
C PHE A 96 -13.61 2.93 -15.20
N PHE A 97 -14.34 3.41 -16.20
CA PHE A 97 -15.37 4.44 -15.99
C PHE A 97 -16.58 3.90 -15.22
N ALA A 98 -17.00 2.66 -15.49
CA ALA A 98 -18.08 2.01 -14.74
C ALA A 98 -17.72 1.87 -13.26
N VAL A 99 -16.52 1.36 -12.93
CA VAL A 99 -16.05 1.24 -11.54
C VAL A 99 -15.88 2.63 -10.91
N SER A 100 -15.31 3.61 -11.64
CA SER A 100 -15.13 4.98 -11.14
C SER A 100 -16.45 5.72 -10.88
N ALA A 101 -17.56 5.31 -11.51
CA ALA A 101 -18.87 5.89 -11.26
C ALA A 101 -19.44 5.47 -9.89
N PHE A 102 -19.12 4.26 -9.43
CA PHE A 102 -19.63 3.71 -8.17
C PHE A 102 -18.61 3.73 -7.03
N TYR A 103 -17.31 3.76 -7.34
CA TYR A 103 -16.21 3.64 -6.39
C TYR A 103 -15.19 4.76 -6.58
N SER A 104 -14.22 4.85 -5.67
CA SER A 104 -13.15 5.82 -5.82
C SER A 104 -12.33 5.55 -7.10
N PRO A 105 -11.85 6.59 -7.80
CA PRO A 105 -11.00 6.42 -8.99
C PRO A 105 -9.73 5.60 -8.73
N LEU A 106 -9.24 5.58 -7.48
CA LEU A 106 -8.10 4.77 -7.08
C LEU A 106 -8.42 3.27 -7.14
N ILE A 107 -9.62 2.87 -6.74
CA ILE A 107 -10.09 1.49 -6.84
C ILE A 107 -10.20 1.11 -8.32
N ALA A 108 -10.82 1.96 -9.13
CA ALA A 108 -10.91 1.75 -10.56
C ALA A 108 -9.52 1.58 -11.19
N SER A 109 -8.57 2.46 -10.84
CA SER A 109 -7.17 2.37 -11.27
C SER A 109 -6.57 0.97 -11.01
N ARG A 110 -6.75 0.43 -9.79
CA ARG A 110 -6.23 -0.90 -9.43
C ARG A 110 -6.84 -2.05 -10.21
N THR A 111 -8.14 -1.97 -10.52
CA THR A 111 -8.79 -3.03 -11.32
C THR A 111 -8.27 -3.09 -12.74
N VAL A 112 -7.63 -2.02 -13.19
CA VAL A 112 -7.28 -1.86 -14.59
C VAL A 112 -5.77 -1.66 -14.81
N VAL A 113 -4.99 -1.48 -13.75
CA VAL A 113 -3.54 -1.18 -13.77
C VAL A 113 -2.70 -1.97 -14.78
N SER A 114 -3.00 -3.26 -14.97
CA SER A 114 -2.22 -4.13 -15.85
C SER A 114 -2.56 -3.97 -17.33
N ALA A 115 -3.70 -3.39 -17.67
CA ALA A 115 -4.19 -3.37 -19.05
C ALA A 115 -3.42 -2.41 -19.96
N ILE A 116 -2.99 -1.25 -19.46
CA ILE A 116 -2.15 -0.32 -20.25
C ILE A 116 -0.79 -0.97 -20.58
N PRO A 117 -0.03 -1.52 -19.61
CA PRO A 117 1.19 -2.25 -19.92
C PRO A 117 0.97 -3.37 -20.95
N ILE A 118 -0.10 -4.16 -20.81
CA ILE A 118 -0.43 -5.24 -21.75
C ILE A 118 -0.69 -4.68 -23.16
N LEU A 119 -1.49 -3.62 -23.28
CA LEU A 119 -1.74 -2.95 -24.55
C LEU A 119 -0.44 -2.43 -25.17
N LEU A 120 0.39 -1.76 -24.38
CA LEU A 120 1.67 -1.21 -24.82
C LEU A 120 2.60 -2.34 -25.31
N VAL A 121 2.61 -3.51 -24.67
CA VAL A 121 3.35 -4.68 -25.13
C VAL A 121 2.88 -5.15 -26.51
N PHE A 122 1.56 -5.25 -26.75
CA PHE A 122 1.04 -5.62 -28.08
C PHE A 122 1.38 -4.59 -29.15
N LEU A 123 1.23 -3.29 -28.83
CA LEU A 123 1.59 -2.21 -29.74
C LEU A 123 3.08 -2.22 -30.06
N PHE A 124 3.92 -2.45 -29.05
CA PHE A 124 5.37 -2.50 -29.18
C PHE A 124 5.84 -3.71 -29.99
N ALA A 125 5.32 -4.91 -29.70
CA ALA A 125 5.63 -6.13 -30.44
C ALA A 125 5.29 -5.98 -31.93
N LYS A 126 4.11 -5.42 -32.21
CA LYS A 126 3.69 -5.17 -33.58
C LYS A 126 4.54 -4.09 -34.27
N ALA A 127 4.91 -3.03 -33.55
CA ALA A 127 5.80 -2.01 -34.08
C ALA A 127 7.17 -2.59 -34.46
N ILE A 128 7.73 -3.45 -33.60
CA ILE A 128 8.95 -4.20 -33.90
C ILE A 128 8.78 -5.02 -35.17
N TYR A 129 7.65 -5.71 -35.35
CA TYR A 129 7.39 -6.47 -36.57
C TYR A 129 7.47 -5.61 -37.85
N TYR A 130 6.88 -4.40 -37.86
CA TYR A 130 6.99 -3.50 -39.02
C TYR A 130 8.40 -2.97 -39.22
N ILE A 131 9.09 -2.56 -38.14
CA ILE A 131 10.48 -2.08 -38.21
C ILE A 131 11.43 -3.18 -38.68
N SER A 132 11.14 -4.44 -38.36
CA SER A 132 11.93 -5.60 -38.82
C SER A 132 11.89 -5.83 -40.32
N LYS A 133 10.97 -5.17 -41.04
CA LYS A 133 10.97 -5.14 -42.51
C LYS A 133 11.97 -4.11 -43.07
N LEU A 134 12.39 -3.14 -42.26
CA LEU A 134 13.27 -2.04 -42.64
C LEU A 134 14.70 -2.20 -42.11
N ILE A 135 14.87 -2.94 -41.01
CA ILE A 135 16.12 -3.06 -40.27
C ILE A 135 16.47 -4.54 -40.07
N SER A 136 17.76 -4.86 -39.95
CA SER A 136 18.22 -6.24 -39.72
C SER A 136 17.63 -6.83 -38.43
N ARG A 137 17.21 -8.10 -38.51
CA ARG A 137 16.66 -8.84 -37.36
C ARG A 137 17.67 -8.97 -36.22
N ALA A 138 18.96 -9.06 -36.55
CA ALA A 138 20.05 -9.11 -35.57
C ALA A 138 20.12 -7.83 -34.72
N LEU A 139 19.95 -6.65 -35.34
CA LEU A 139 19.94 -5.39 -34.59
C LEU A 139 18.73 -5.32 -33.66
N ILE A 140 17.55 -5.71 -34.14
CA ILE A 140 16.33 -5.74 -33.33
C ILE A 140 16.48 -6.67 -32.13
N PHE A 141 17.02 -7.87 -32.36
CA PHE A 141 17.31 -8.81 -31.28
C PHE A 141 18.31 -8.22 -30.28
N GLY A 142 19.41 -7.63 -30.75
CA GLY A 142 20.42 -6.99 -29.91
C GLY A 142 19.83 -5.86 -29.05
N VAL A 143 19.06 -4.95 -29.65
CA VAL A 143 18.39 -3.85 -28.93
C VAL A 143 17.36 -4.38 -27.94
N SER A 144 16.55 -5.37 -28.33
CA SER A 144 15.54 -5.95 -27.44
C SER A 144 16.17 -6.66 -26.25
N LEU A 145 17.28 -7.38 -26.48
CA LEU A 145 18.07 -8.02 -25.42
C LEU A 145 18.70 -6.98 -24.50
N LEU A 146 19.25 -5.89 -25.03
CA LEU A 146 19.80 -4.80 -24.21
C LEU A 146 18.72 -4.14 -23.35
N ILE A 147 17.52 -3.94 -23.90
CA ILE A 147 16.36 -3.46 -23.11
C ILE A 147 16.03 -4.48 -22.02
N ALA A 148 15.87 -5.77 -22.34
CA ALA A 148 15.56 -6.81 -21.35
C ALA A 148 16.63 -6.95 -20.25
N LEU A 149 17.91 -6.82 -20.60
CA LEU A 149 19.02 -6.82 -19.64
C LEU A 149 19.04 -5.54 -18.80
N SER A 150 18.72 -4.39 -19.39
CA SER A 150 18.58 -3.15 -18.62
C SER A 150 17.44 -3.28 -17.61
N PHE A 151 16.36 -4.01 -17.91
CA PHE A 151 15.37 -4.38 -16.91
C PHE A 151 15.95 -5.25 -15.80
N ILE A 152 16.74 -6.28 -16.08
CA ILE A 152 17.28 -7.13 -15.00
C ILE A 152 18.22 -6.33 -14.08
N ILE A 153 19.01 -5.42 -14.66
CA ILE A 153 20.03 -4.64 -13.95
C ILE A 153 19.42 -3.41 -13.24
N PHE A 154 18.52 -2.69 -13.92
CA PHE A 154 17.90 -1.45 -13.45
C PHE A 154 16.45 -1.61 -13.01
N CYS A 155 15.87 -2.81 -13.03
CA CYS A 155 14.64 -3.07 -12.27
C CYS A 155 14.98 -2.56 -10.89
N PRO A 156 14.35 -1.46 -10.45
CA PRO A 156 14.69 -0.88 -9.19
C PRO A 156 14.61 -2.05 -8.21
N HIS A 157 15.62 -2.18 -7.34
CA HIS A 157 15.42 -2.95 -6.13
C HIS A 157 14.14 -2.35 -5.58
N ASN A 158 13.02 -3.03 -5.85
CA ASN A 158 11.72 -2.51 -5.52
C ASN A 158 11.80 -2.31 -4.01
N ASN A 159 10.98 -1.45 -3.45
CA ASN A 159 10.89 -1.32 -2.00
C ASN A 159 10.31 -2.63 -1.38
N ILE A 160 10.77 -3.81 -1.81
CA ILE A 160 10.70 -5.11 -1.16
C ILE A 160 11.20 -4.84 0.25
N ARG A 161 10.21 -4.69 1.12
CA ARG A 161 10.47 -4.46 2.51
C ARG A 161 11.14 -5.72 3.03
N ASP A 162 12.37 -5.57 3.48
CA ASP A 162 13.08 -6.66 4.13
C ASP A 162 12.46 -6.90 5.52
N TYR A 163 11.81 -8.05 5.66
CA TYR A 163 11.22 -8.51 6.90
C TYR A 163 12.12 -9.48 7.68
N ALA A 164 13.37 -9.72 7.25
CA ALA A 164 14.30 -10.63 7.92
C ALA A 164 14.49 -10.26 9.41
N SER A 165 14.52 -8.97 9.72
CA SER A 165 14.61 -8.48 11.11
C SER A 165 13.40 -8.85 11.99
N TYR A 166 12.25 -9.15 11.40
CA TYR A 166 11.02 -9.58 12.08
C TYR A 166 10.91 -11.11 12.19
N LYS A 167 11.85 -11.89 11.62
CA LYS A 167 11.81 -13.36 11.66
C LYS A 167 11.62 -13.92 13.08
N PRO A 168 12.30 -13.43 14.14
CA PRO A 168 12.07 -13.95 15.50
C PRO A 168 10.64 -13.76 15.99
N LEU A 169 9.98 -12.65 15.62
CA LEU A 169 8.55 -12.46 15.90
C LEU A 169 7.72 -13.49 15.16
N PHE A 170 8.00 -13.72 13.87
CA PHE A 170 7.22 -14.66 13.06
C PHE A 170 7.34 -16.10 13.58
N ASP A 171 8.55 -16.53 13.93
CA ASP A 171 8.83 -17.85 14.51
C ASP A 171 8.12 -18.04 15.87
N TYR A 172 7.99 -16.96 16.65
CA TYR A 172 7.23 -16.98 17.90
C TYR A 172 5.72 -17.10 17.63
N VAL A 173 5.19 -16.24 16.76
CA VAL A 173 3.75 -16.19 16.44
C VAL A 173 3.27 -17.47 15.76
N GLU A 174 4.10 -18.11 14.94
CA GLU A 174 3.78 -19.39 14.29
C GLU A 174 3.54 -20.52 15.30
N LYS A 175 4.10 -20.45 16.51
CA LYS A 175 3.90 -21.43 17.58
C LYS A 175 2.64 -21.20 18.41
N LEU A 176 2.01 -20.02 18.29
CA LEU A 176 0.77 -19.73 19.01
C LEU A 176 -0.39 -20.62 18.51
N PRO A 177 -1.47 -20.81 19.29
CA PRO A 177 -2.66 -21.51 18.83
C PRO A 177 -3.19 -20.97 17.50
N LYS A 178 -3.76 -21.83 16.64
CA LYS A 178 -4.28 -21.41 15.31
C LYS A 178 -5.38 -20.35 15.39
N ASN A 179 -6.14 -20.35 16.48
CA ASN A 179 -7.20 -19.38 16.76
C ASN A 179 -6.68 -18.14 17.51
N ALA A 180 -5.37 -17.96 17.68
CA ALA A 180 -4.81 -16.77 18.29
C ALA A 180 -5.07 -15.57 17.39
N LEU A 181 -5.86 -14.61 17.89
CA LEU A 181 -6.08 -13.31 17.25
C LEU A 181 -5.11 -12.29 17.84
N LEU A 182 -4.28 -11.69 16.98
CA LEU A 182 -3.29 -10.70 17.37
C LEU A 182 -3.78 -9.28 17.07
N ALA A 183 -3.60 -8.35 18.01
CA ALA A 183 -3.78 -6.92 17.77
C ALA A 183 -2.51 -6.18 18.20
N GLY A 184 -2.29 -4.96 17.70
CA GLY A 184 -1.01 -4.30 17.96
C GLY A 184 -0.60 -3.27 16.94
N THR A 185 0.69 -2.93 16.95
CA THR A 185 1.30 -2.01 15.99
C THR A 185 1.05 -2.51 14.55
N ILE A 186 0.31 -1.72 13.78
CA ILE A 186 -0.22 -2.10 12.46
C ILE A 186 0.89 -2.57 11.51
N ARG A 187 1.98 -1.81 11.41
CA ARG A 187 3.09 -2.11 10.49
C ARG A 187 3.84 -3.40 10.83
N THR A 188 3.92 -3.73 12.12
CA THR A 188 4.53 -4.95 12.63
C THR A 188 3.67 -6.18 12.31
N LEU A 189 2.34 -6.00 12.34
CA LEU A 189 1.38 -7.09 12.17
C LEU A 189 0.97 -7.36 10.71
N GLU A 190 1.08 -6.39 9.80
CA GLU A 190 0.83 -6.59 8.36
C GLU A 190 1.45 -7.86 7.75
N PRO A 191 2.73 -8.18 7.99
CA PRO A 191 3.35 -9.39 7.43
C PRO A 191 2.93 -10.70 8.14
N VAL A 192 2.37 -10.64 9.35
CA VAL A 192 2.12 -11.82 10.21
C VAL A 192 1.23 -12.89 9.55
N PRO A 193 0.10 -12.55 8.91
CA PRO A 193 -0.73 -13.55 8.23
C PRO A 193 0.02 -14.32 7.13
N PHE A 194 1.00 -13.67 6.48
CA PHE A 194 1.77 -14.26 5.39
C PHE A 194 2.88 -15.18 5.89
N PHE A 195 3.61 -14.79 6.95
CA PHE A 195 4.77 -15.55 7.42
C PHE A 195 4.47 -16.51 8.58
N SER A 196 3.44 -16.25 9.37
CA SER A 196 3.10 -17.07 10.55
C SER A 196 1.74 -17.74 10.47
N HIS A 197 0.95 -17.43 9.43
CA HIS A 197 -0.42 -17.95 9.26
C HIS A 197 -1.28 -17.78 10.52
N ARG A 198 -1.22 -16.60 11.14
CA ARG A 198 -2.09 -16.22 12.26
C ARG A 198 -2.94 -15.00 11.91
N PRO A 199 -4.22 -14.98 12.32
CA PRO A 199 -5.08 -13.86 12.05
C PRO A 199 -4.66 -12.64 12.87
N VAL A 200 -4.80 -11.47 12.26
CA VAL A 200 -4.61 -10.18 12.92
C VAL A 200 -5.91 -9.41 12.92
N PHE A 201 -6.13 -8.63 13.98
CA PHE A 201 -7.37 -7.89 14.20
C PHE A 201 -7.66 -6.86 13.11
N TYR A 202 -6.59 -6.22 12.61
CA TYR A 202 -6.66 -5.17 11.62
C TYR A 202 -5.42 -5.18 10.71
N MET A 203 -5.64 -4.95 9.42
CA MET A 203 -4.59 -4.72 8.42
C MET A 203 -4.96 -3.49 7.59
N THR A 204 -3.97 -2.71 7.18
CA THR A 204 -4.18 -1.55 6.30
C THR A 204 -4.90 -1.92 5.01
N VAL A 205 -4.61 -3.11 4.45
CA VAL A 205 -5.25 -3.56 3.20
C VAL A 205 -6.78 -3.66 3.32
N TYR A 206 -7.32 -3.99 4.50
CA TYR A 206 -8.76 -4.09 4.71
C TYR A 206 -9.46 -2.74 4.54
N SER A 207 -8.85 -1.64 4.98
CA SER A 207 -9.36 -0.29 4.74
C SER A 207 -9.21 0.18 3.30
N THR A 208 -8.50 -0.57 2.45
CA THR A 208 -8.32 -0.23 1.02
C THR A 208 -9.15 -1.09 0.08
N MET A 209 -9.85 -2.10 0.60
CA MET A 209 -10.68 -3.01 -0.18
C MET A 209 -12.16 -2.58 -0.10
N PRO A 210 -12.75 -2.10 -1.20
CA PRO A 210 -14.16 -1.72 -1.27
C PRO A 210 -15.03 -2.96 -1.46
N THR A 211 -15.39 -3.64 -0.38
CA THR A 211 -16.27 -4.82 -0.47
C THR A 211 -17.74 -4.42 -0.33
N ASN A 212 -18.10 -3.77 0.79
CA ASN A 212 -19.42 -3.17 1.02
C ASN A 212 -19.33 -2.08 2.12
N GLY A 213 -20.36 -1.24 2.23
CA GLY A 213 -20.38 -0.11 3.17
C GLY A 213 -20.35 -0.53 4.65
N ASP A 214 -21.05 -1.61 5.00
CA ASP A 214 -21.10 -2.11 6.38
C ASP A 214 -19.75 -2.64 6.86
N PHE A 215 -19.07 -3.41 6.02
CA PHE A 215 -17.72 -3.90 6.28
C PHE A 215 -16.74 -2.75 6.42
N TYR A 216 -16.83 -1.73 5.56
CA TYR A 216 -15.98 -0.55 5.70
C TYR A 216 -16.18 0.15 7.05
N ASN A 217 -17.43 0.38 7.45
CA ASN A 217 -17.75 0.98 8.75
C ASN A 217 -17.20 0.15 9.92
N GLU A 218 -17.29 -1.17 9.81
CA GLU A 218 -16.72 -2.09 10.79
C GLU A 218 -15.18 -1.98 10.85
N VAL A 219 -14.51 -1.99 9.70
CA VAL A 219 -13.05 -1.86 9.61
C VAL A 219 -12.58 -0.52 10.20
N GLU A 220 -13.27 0.58 9.91
CA GLU A 220 -12.97 1.89 10.49
C GLU A 220 -13.16 1.94 12.00
N LYS A 221 -14.22 1.29 12.51
CA LYS A 221 -14.45 1.15 13.95
C LYS A 221 -13.32 0.36 14.60
N ARG A 222 -12.95 -0.80 14.05
CA ARG A 222 -11.84 -1.63 14.53
C ARG A 222 -10.52 -0.86 14.52
N LYS A 223 -10.23 -0.13 13.44
CA LYS A 223 -9.06 0.74 13.32
C LYS A 223 -9.01 1.77 14.45
N ARG A 224 -10.10 2.51 14.67
CA ARG A 224 -10.18 3.53 15.72
C ARG A 224 -9.93 2.92 17.10
N GLN A 225 -10.63 1.83 17.42
CA GLN A 225 -10.47 1.16 18.72
C GLN A 225 -9.07 0.61 18.94
N LEU A 226 -8.42 0.07 17.89
CA LEU A 226 -7.03 -0.35 17.96
C LEU A 226 -6.10 0.85 18.24
N LEU A 227 -6.27 1.95 17.52
CA LEU A 227 -5.43 3.14 17.72
C LEU A 227 -5.68 3.80 19.08
N GLU A 228 -6.91 3.80 19.58
CA GLU A 228 -7.24 4.26 20.93
C GLU A 228 -6.59 3.36 21.99
N ALA A 229 -6.58 2.04 21.79
CA ALA A 229 -5.89 1.11 22.68
C ALA A 229 -4.36 1.30 22.67
N LEU A 230 -3.76 1.63 21.52
CA LEU A 230 -2.31 1.86 21.42
C LEU A 230 -1.89 3.24 21.93
N TYR A 231 -2.57 4.31 21.49
CA TYR A 231 -2.13 5.70 21.68
C TYR A 231 -2.94 6.49 22.71
N GLY A 232 -4.05 5.93 23.21
CA GLY A 232 -4.88 6.54 24.24
C GLY A 232 -4.19 6.61 25.61
N ASP A 233 -4.85 7.27 26.55
CA ASP A 233 -4.34 7.53 27.91
C ASP A 233 -4.82 6.52 28.95
N SER A 234 -5.57 5.48 28.53
CA SER A 234 -6.23 4.53 29.43
C SER A 234 -6.01 3.08 29.03
N LEU A 235 -5.70 2.25 30.02
CA LEU A 235 -5.65 0.79 29.88
C LEU A 235 -7.06 0.19 29.63
N GLU A 236 -8.13 0.91 29.96
CA GLU A 236 -9.51 0.44 29.72
C GLU A 236 -9.81 0.26 28.23
N ALA A 237 -9.19 1.07 27.36
CA ALA A 237 -9.32 0.88 25.91
C ALA A 237 -8.73 -0.46 25.46
N ILE A 238 -7.57 -0.86 26.02
CA ILE A 238 -6.95 -2.16 25.75
C ILE A 238 -7.80 -3.29 26.32
N LYS A 239 -8.28 -3.17 27.56
CA LYS A 239 -9.17 -4.15 28.19
C LYS A 239 -10.45 -4.36 27.38
N SER A 240 -11.07 -3.27 26.94
CA SER A 240 -12.27 -3.29 26.09
C SER A 240 -11.98 -3.96 24.75
N LEU A 241 -10.86 -3.64 24.10
CA LEU A 241 -10.44 -4.28 22.85
C LEU A 241 -10.28 -5.79 23.03
N VAL A 242 -9.57 -6.21 24.08
CA VAL A 242 -9.33 -7.62 24.42
C VAL A 242 -10.64 -8.36 24.66
N LYS A 243 -11.51 -7.84 25.52
CA LYS A 243 -12.76 -8.51 25.90
C LYS A 243 -13.78 -8.52 24.75
N SER A 244 -13.90 -7.43 23.99
CA SER A 244 -14.94 -7.29 22.96
C SER A 244 -14.65 -8.12 21.71
N TYR A 245 -13.37 -8.30 21.36
CA TYR A 245 -12.97 -8.97 20.11
C TYR A 245 -12.27 -10.31 20.32
N GLY A 246 -12.06 -10.73 21.57
CA GLY A 246 -11.32 -11.95 21.88
C GLY A 246 -9.87 -11.86 21.43
N ILE A 247 -9.23 -10.70 21.57
CA ILE A 247 -7.80 -10.56 21.29
C ILE A 247 -7.04 -11.45 22.26
N THR A 248 -6.16 -12.29 21.72
CA THR A 248 -5.37 -13.23 22.52
C THR A 248 -3.97 -12.71 22.83
N HIS A 249 -3.41 -11.89 21.93
CA HIS A 249 -2.07 -11.34 22.07
C HIS A 249 -2.01 -9.91 21.58
N MET A 250 -1.30 -9.05 22.32
CA MET A 250 -0.95 -7.71 21.89
C MET A 250 0.51 -7.66 21.42
N VAL A 251 0.75 -7.12 20.23
CA VAL A 251 2.09 -6.89 19.67
C VAL A 251 2.41 -5.40 19.71
N ILE A 252 3.46 -5.02 20.43
CA ILE A 252 3.82 -3.61 20.65
C ILE A 252 5.23 -3.41 20.12
N GLU A 253 5.41 -2.46 19.21
CA GLU A 253 6.74 -2.04 18.75
C GLU A 253 7.09 -0.66 19.31
N LYS A 254 7.96 -0.65 20.32
CA LYS A 254 8.29 0.50 21.20
C LYS A 254 8.71 1.75 20.44
N LYS A 255 9.40 1.59 19.31
CA LYS A 255 9.88 2.72 18.49
C LYS A 255 8.76 3.65 18.01
N TYR A 256 7.51 3.15 17.92
CA TYR A 256 6.34 3.96 17.53
C TYR A 256 5.72 4.75 18.68
N PHE A 257 6.34 4.75 19.86
CA PHE A 257 5.91 5.54 21.03
C PHE A 257 7.00 6.51 21.51
N GLY A 258 8.17 6.50 20.87
CA GLY A 258 9.28 7.40 21.19
C GLY A 258 9.07 8.83 20.66
N SER A 259 9.76 9.79 21.28
CA SER A 259 9.72 11.21 20.89
C SER A 259 10.01 11.42 19.40
N ASP A 260 10.95 10.67 18.84
CA ASP A 260 11.36 10.81 17.44
C ASP A 260 10.21 10.49 16.48
N PHE A 261 9.45 9.44 16.77
CA PHE A 261 8.27 9.09 15.98
C PHE A 261 7.14 10.12 16.14
N LEU A 262 6.89 10.55 17.38
CA LEU A 262 5.81 11.49 17.69
C LEU A 262 6.06 12.90 17.14
N ASN A 263 7.32 13.34 17.14
CA ASN A 263 7.74 14.62 16.60
C ASN A 263 7.84 14.56 15.06
N ASN A 264 8.21 13.40 14.50
CA ASN A 264 8.31 13.17 13.07
C ASN A 264 7.17 12.29 12.54
N LEU A 265 5.92 12.59 12.92
CA LEU A 265 4.70 12.04 12.30
C LEU A 265 4.51 12.52 10.84
N ARG A 266 5.59 12.53 10.05
CA ARG A 266 5.67 12.82 8.63
C ARG A 266 6.09 11.60 7.81
N ASP A 267 6.48 10.47 8.43
CA ASP A 267 6.81 9.24 7.69
C ASP A 267 5.59 8.77 6.87
N PRO A 268 5.64 8.88 5.53
CA PRO A 268 4.48 8.64 4.66
C PRO A 268 4.16 7.15 4.49
N THR A 269 4.99 6.23 4.97
CA THR A 269 4.98 4.85 4.48
C THR A 269 3.85 3.96 4.99
N VAL A 270 3.29 4.20 6.19
CA VAL A 270 2.10 3.47 6.71
C VAL A 270 1.30 4.34 7.67
N HIS A 271 1.98 5.14 8.48
CA HIS A 271 1.32 6.08 9.37
C HIS A 271 0.69 7.25 8.60
N GLY A 272 1.13 7.54 7.37
CA GLY A 272 0.54 8.56 6.48
C GLY A 272 -0.98 8.56 6.47
N LEU A 273 -1.57 7.35 6.34
CA LEU A 273 -3.02 7.16 6.28
C LEU A 273 -3.74 7.39 7.62
N TYR A 274 -3.04 7.28 8.74
CA TYR A 274 -3.62 7.32 10.09
C TYR A 274 -3.08 8.45 10.96
N ILE A 275 -2.10 9.23 10.48
CA ILE A 275 -1.43 10.29 11.24
C ILE A 275 -2.45 11.30 11.77
N GLY A 276 -3.49 11.61 10.99
CA GLY A 276 -4.57 12.50 11.42
C GLY A 276 -5.29 11.96 12.67
N LEU A 277 -5.69 10.69 12.65
CA LEU A 277 -6.38 10.04 13.75
C LEU A 277 -5.47 9.79 14.96
N ILE A 278 -4.21 9.40 14.73
CA ILE A 278 -3.22 9.24 15.80
C ILE A 278 -2.98 10.60 16.48
N LYS A 279 -2.81 11.68 15.71
CA LYS A 279 -2.70 13.04 16.27
C LYS A 279 -3.94 13.44 17.05
N GLU A 280 -5.13 13.13 16.54
CA GLU A 280 -6.40 13.38 17.24
C GLU A 280 -6.42 12.68 18.62
N ILE A 281 -6.07 11.38 18.65
CA ILE A 281 -6.06 10.57 19.87
C ILE A 281 -4.97 11.08 20.84
N ILE A 282 -3.77 11.36 20.35
CA ILE A 282 -2.66 11.87 21.17
C ILE A 282 -2.96 13.26 21.73
N ASN A 283 -3.61 14.13 20.97
CA ASN A 283 -4.00 15.46 21.45
C ASN A 283 -5.09 15.38 22.53
N LYS A 284 -5.94 14.34 22.49
CA LYS A 284 -6.89 14.04 23.57
C LYS A 284 -6.19 13.45 24.80
N ASN A 285 -5.09 12.72 24.61
CA ASN A 285 -4.22 12.21 25.67
C ASN A 285 -3.38 13.33 26.31
N LYS A 286 -3.96 14.02 27.31
CA LYS A 286 -3.34 15.16 28.00
C LYS A 286 -1.99 14.84 28.65
N LYS A 287 -1.78 13.59 29.09
CA LYS A 287 -0.57 13.16 29.81
C LYS A 287 0.58 12.82 28.87
N ARG A 288 0.31 12.58 27.58
CA ARG A 288 1.28 12.04 26.60
C ARG A 288 2.04 10.80 27.09
N SER A 289 1.44 10.08 28.04
CA SER A 289 1.87 8.78 28.49
C SER A 289 1.12 7.73 27.67
N PHE A 290 1.81 6.67 27.24
CA PHE A 290 1.19 5.54 26.54
C PHE A 290 1.14 4.35 27.49
N PRO A 291 0.00 4.08 28.17
CA PRO A 291 -0.07 3.00 29.16
C PRO A 291 0.26 1.62 28.58
N VAL A 292 0.09 1.45 27.26
CA VAL A 292 0.48 0.25 26.52
C VAL A 292 1.97 -0.10 26.72
N LEU A 293 2.84 0.89 26.97
CA LEU A 293 4.26 0.65 27.24
C LEU A 293 4.50 -0.07 28.58
N GLY A 294 3.63 0.12 29.58
CA GLY A 294 3.70 -0.63 30.84
C GLY A 294 3.49 -2.13 30.65
N LEU A 295 2.76 -2.53 29.61
CA LEU A 295 2.57 -3.95 29.27
C LEU A 295 3.88 -4.63 28.81
N THR A 296 4.91 -3.86 28.46
CA THR A 296 6.18 -4.45 28.02
C THR A 296 6.90 -5.18 29.16
N GLU A 297 6.60 -4.84 30.42
CA GLU A 297 7.16 -5.46 31.62
C GLU A 297 6.65 -6.89 31.86
N ILE A 298 5.47 -7.22 31.32
CA ILE A 298 4.82 -8.53 31.47
C ILE A 298 4.87 -9.38 30.19
N SER A 299 5.75 -9.03 29.26
CA SER A 299 5.83 -9.66 27.94
C SER A 299 6.22 -11.15 27.97
N ASP A 300 5.65 -11.93 27.04
CA ASP A 300 5.99 -13.34 26.79
C ASP A 300 7.10 -13.49 25.76
N PHE A 301 7.22 -12.50 24.88
CA PHE A 301 8.26 -12.39 23.88
C PHE A 301 8.79 -10.97 23.87
N ASN A 302 10.12 -10.84 23.80
CA ASN A 302 10.79 -9.56 23.68
C ASN A 302 12.01 -9.73 22.75
N TYR A 303 11.99 -9.02 21.62
CA TYR A 303 13.10 -8.96 20.69
C TYR A 303 13.25 -7.55 20.14
N ARG A 304 14.38 -6.91 20.48
CA ARG A 304 14.65 -5.50 20.16
C ARG A 304 13.53 -4.59 20.69
N ASP A 305 12.85 -3.88 19.81
CA ASP A 305 11.75 -2.98 20.16
C ASP A 305 10.38 -3.66 20.15
N ILE A 306 10.31 -4.96 19.79
CA ILE A 306 9.05 -5.67 19.62
C ILE A 306 8.79 -6.55 20.83
N VAL A 307 7.62 -6.38 21.43
CA VAL A 307 7.13 -7.27 22.48
C VAL A 307 5.80 -7.89 22.09
N VAL A 308 5.56 -9.12 22.56
CA VAL A 308 4.25 -9.78 22.50
C VAL A 308 3.80 -10.09 23.92
N VAL A 309 2.54 -9.78 24.23
CA VAL A 309 1.95 -9.95 25.56
C VAL A 309 0.65 -10.74 25.44
N ASP A 310 0.52 -11.83 26.18
CA ASP A 310 -0.71 -12.62 26.31
C ASP A 310 -1.82 -11.79 26.97
N ALA A 311 -3.02 -11.84 26.40
CA ALA A 311 -4.17 -11.07 26.84
C ALA A 311 -4.59 -11.35 28.28
N LYS A 312 -4.40 -12.57 28.80
CA LYS A 312 -4.67 -12.89 30.21
C LYS A 312 -3.75 -12.13 31.14
N LYS A 313 -2.46 -12.02 30.78
CA LYS A 313 -1.50 -11.21 31.55
C LYS A 313 -1.88 -9.73 31.54
N ILE A 314 -2.33 -9.22 30.39
CA ILE A 314 -2.83 -7.84 30.26
C ILE A 314 -4.01 -7.61 31.19
N LEU A 315 -5.03 -8.49 31.17
CA LEU A 315 -6.21 -8.34 32.03
C LEU A 315 -5.83 -8.38 33.52
N ASN A 316 -4.97 -9.31 33.93
CA ASN A 316 -4.48 -9.40 35.31
C ASN A 316 -3.67 -8.18 35.75
N TYR A 317 -2.92 -7.55 34.83
CA TYR A 317 -2.17 -6.34 35.10
C TYR A 317 -3.08 -5.12 35.28
N ILE A 318 -4.17 -5.03 34.51
CA ILE A 318 -5.12 -3.91 34.58
C ILE A 318 -6.03 -4.02 35.82
N GLU A 319 -6.27 -5.22 36.32
CA GLU A 319 -7.13 -5.45 37.50
C GLU A 319 -6.41 -5.29 38.84
N LYS A 320 -5.08 -5.11 38.85
CA LYS A 320 -4.27 -4.85 40.05
C LYS A 320 -4.12 -3.36 40.32
#